data_AF-A0AAI9FZR5-F1
#
_entry.id   AF-A0AAI9FZR5-F1
#
_cell.length_a   1.000
_cell.length_b   1.000
_cell.length_c   1.000
_cell.angle_alpha   90.00
_cell.angle_beta   90.00
_cell.angle_gamma   90.00
#
_symmetry.space_group_name_H-M   'P 1'
#
loop_
_entity.id
_entity.type
_entity.pdbx_description
1 polymer ?
#
loop_
_entity_poly.entity_id
_entity_poly.type
_entity_poly.pdbx_seq_one_letter_code
_entity_poly.pdbx_strand_id
1 'polypeptide(L)'
;MIETVLGMTDLQIKLFTALGQILVAAAVGMVALRQWRTAQQQAETARNKLRLDLFEKRVETFDRIRRLLEINFPGVPNEEVSRELWDLAGPSGKIRWLFGPHVQQRFNDVVLQKLHAADKASIAAMSATNLEELKQLNSVRDQAKEELSIALLAVSEIFADSLTLLD
;
A
#
# COMPACT_ATOMS: atom_id res chain seq x y z
N MET A 1 13.85 74.38 -21.60
CA MET A 1 13.11 74.42 -20.32
C MET A 1 12.89 72.99 -19.88
N ILE A 2 13.73 72.49 -18.98
CA ILE A 2 13.47 71.22 -18.29
C ILE A 2 13.00 71.67 -16.91
N GLU A 3 11.69 71.70 -16.73
CA GLU A 3 11.08 72.04 -15.45
C GLU A 3 11.47 70.95 -14.45
N THR A 4 12.38 71.30 -13.54
CA THR A 4 12.64 70.55 -12.32
C THR A 4 11.36 70.57 -11.50
N VAL A 5 10.61 69.47 -11.54
CA VAL A 5 9.57 69.21 -10.55
C VAL A 5 10.28 69.18 -9.18
N LEU A 6 9.99 70.17 -8.32
CA LEU A 6 10.43 70.26 -6.92
C LEU A 6 11.96 70.34 -6.64
N GLY A 7 12.75 70.94 -7.54
CA GLY A 7 14.13 71.34 -7.21
C GLY A 7 15.14 70.21 -6.95
N MET A 8 14.81 68.96 -7.28
CA MET A 8 15.77 67.85 -7.26
C MET A 8 16.53 67.74 -8.59
N THR A 9 17.83 67.46 -8.51
CA THR A 9 18.67 67.20 -9.68
C THR A 9 18.33 65.84 -10.31
N ASP A 10 18.34 65.73 -11.64
CA ASP A 10 18.03 64.49 -12.40
C ASP A 10 18.87 63.28 -11.91
N LEU A 11 20.09 63.53 -11.44
CA LEU A 11 20.97 62.54 -10.83
C LEU A 11 20.42 61.95 -9.52
N GLN A 12 19.79 62.77 -8.68
CA GLN A 12 19.17 62.32 -7.42
C GLN A 12 17.94 61.47 -7.70
N ILE A 13 17.12 61.85 -8.69
CA ILE A 13 15.93 61.09 -9.09
C ILE A 13 16.33 59.70 -9.59
N LYS A 14 17.39 59.61 -10.40
CA LYS A 14 17.95 58.32 -10.88
C LYS A 14 18.54 57.47 -9.75
N LEU A 15 19.20 58.11 -8.76
CA LEU A 15 19.73 57.41 -7.61
C LEU A 15 18.62 56.82 -6.72
N PHE A 16 17.58 57.61 -6.42
CA PHE A 16 16.45 57.15 -5.61
C PHE A 16 15.64 56.04 -6.29
N THR A 17 15.47 56.12 -7.62
CA THR A 17 14.81 55.04 -8.37
C THR A 17 15.63 53.77 -8.40
N ALA A 18 16.96 53.85 -8.62
CA ALA A 18 17.85 52.69 -8.56
C ALA A 18 17.87 52.03 -7.16
N LEU A 19 17.97 52.83 -6.09
CA LEU A 19 17.89 52.33 -4.71
C LEU A 19 16.53 51.71 -4.40
N GLY A 20 15.44 52.34 -4.86
CA GLY A 20 14.09 51.79 -4.75
C GLY A 20 13.94 50.44 -5.44
N GLN A 21 14.49 50.27 -6.64
CA GLN A 21 14.48 49.01 -7.37
C GLN A 21 15.29 47.91 -6.65
N ILE A 22 16.46 48.24 -6.11
CA ILE A 22 17.28 47.29 -5.34
C ILE A 22 16.54 46.81 -4.08
N LEU A 23 15.90 47.73 -3.35
CA LEU A 23 15.12 47.38 -2.15
C LEU A 23 13.92 46.50 -2.49
N VAL A 24 13.20 46.80 -3.57
CA VAL A 24 12.08 45.97 -4.05
C VAL A 24 12.60 44.58 -4.46
N ALA A 25 13.70 44.49 -5.21
CA ALA A 25 14.29 43.21 -5.60
C ALA A 25 14.72 42.36 -4.40
N ALA A 26 15.33 42.99 -3.38
CA ALA A 26 15.71 42.31 -2.14
C ALA A 26 14.48 41.81 -1.35
N ALA A 27 13.42 42.62 -1.28
CA ALA A 27 12.17 42.23 -0.63
C ALA A 27 11.51 41.04 -1.34
N VAL A 28 11.43 41.07 -2.68
CA VAL A 28 10.89 39.95 -3.48
C VAL A 28 11.75 38.70 -3.32
N GLY A 29 13.08 38.83 -3.35
CA GLY A 29 14.00 37.71 -3.13
C GLY A 29 13.83 37.06 -1.75
N MET A 30 13.62 37.87 -0.70
CA MET A 30 13.35 37.36 0.65
C MET A 30 12.01 36.61 0.72
N VAL A 31 10.96 37.13 0.09
CA VAL A 31 9.65 36.46 0.02
C VAL A 31 9.75 35.15 -0.76
N ALA A 32 10.43 35.14 -1.90
CA ALA A 32 10.65 33.94 -2.70
C ALA A 32 11.40 32.85 -1.92
N LEU A 33 12.44 33.21 -1.16
CA LEU A 33 13.15 32.27 -0.28
C LEU A 33 12.25 31.70 0.81
N ARG A 34 11.37 32.50 1.42
CA ARG A 34 10.40 32.02 2.40
C ARG A 34 9.38 31.08 1.76
N GLN A 35 8.84 31.43 0.60
CA GLN A 35 7.88 30.61 -0.14
C GLN A 35 8.49 29.26 -0.55
N TRP A 36 9.75 29.26 -0.99
CA TRP A 36 10.45 28.04 -1.34
C TRP A 36 10.63 27.10 -0.14
N ARG A 37 11.06 27.62 1.02
CA ARG A 37 11.18 26.82 2.25
C ARG A 37 9.84 26.23 2.70
N THR A 38 8.76 27.01 2.63
CA THR A 38 7.43 26.50 2.97
C THR A 38 6.93 25.45 1.99
N ALA A 39 7.21 25.60 0.69
CA ALA A 39 6.85 24.62 -0.32
C ALA A 39 7.63 23.30 -0.13
N GLN A 40 8.90 23.37 0.25
CA GLN A 40 9.69 22.18 0.60
C GLN A 40 9.12 21.45 1.81
N GLN A 41 8.81 22.16 2.89
CA GLN A 41 8.20 21.57 4.09
C GLN A 41 6.85 20.91 3.79
N GLN A 42 6.03 21.54 2.93
CA GLN A 42 4.75 20.97 2.50
C GLN A 42 4.94 19.73 1.64
N ALA A 43 5.95 19.70 0.76
CA ALA A 43 6.26 18.54 -0.06
C ALA A 43 6.74 17.35 0.78
N GLU A 44 7.59 17.59 1.78
CA GLU A 44 8.03 16.57 2.73
C GLU A 44 6.86 16.03 3.56
N THR A 45 6.00 16.92 4.07
CA THR A 45 4.80 16.54 4.84
C THR A 45 3.84 15.72 3.97
N ALA A 46 3.63 16.12 2.72
CA ALA A 46 2.77 15.38 1.79
C ALA A 46 3.34 13.99 1.47
N ARG A 47 4.67 13.88 1.29
CA ARG A 47 5.34 12.60 1.09
C ARG A 47 5.18 11.68 2.30
N ASN A 48 5.41 12.20 3.51
CA ASN A 48 5.25 11.43 4.74
C ASN A 48 3.79 10.98 4.93
N LYS A 49 2.82 11.83 4.58
CA LYS A 49 1.40 11.47 4.62
C LYS A 49 1.05 10.36 3.62
N LEU A 50 1.57 10.42 2.40
CA LEU A 50 1.37 9.38 1.39
C LEU A 50 2.00 8.04 1.81
N ARG A 51 3.19 8.08 2.42
CA ARG A 51 3.86 6.90 2.98
C ARG A 51 3.03 6.26 4.09
N LEU A 52 2.50 7.08 5.00
CA LEU A 52 1.64 6.61 6.09
C LEU A 52 0.35 5.98 5.53
N ASP A 53 -0.34 6.65 4.60
CA ASP A 53 -1.57 6.11 3.97
C ASP A 53 -1.32 4.78 3.25
N LEU A 54 -0.17 4.65 2.56
CA LEU A 54 0.21 3.38 1.94
C LEU A 54 0.49 2.28 2.97
N PHE A 55 1.17 2.62 4.06
CA PHE A 55 1.44 1.68 5.14
C PHE A 55 0.14 1.21 5.82
N GLU A 56 -0.76 2.13 6.14
CA GLU A 56 -2.08 1.81 6.72
C GLU A 56 -2.86 0.87 5.80
N LYS A 57 -2.90 1.15 4.50
CA LYS A 57 -3.57 0.28 3.50
C LYS A 57 -2.94 -1.12 3.42
N ARG A 58 -1.62 -1.22 3.57
CA ARG A 58 -0.93 -2.52 3.61
C ARG A 58 -1.32 -3.30 4.86
N VAL A 59 -1.26 -2.68 6.05
CA VAL A 59 -1.67 -3.32 7.31
C VAL A 59 -3.13 -3.75 7.25
N GLU A 60 -4.03 -2.88 6.81
CA GLU A 60 -5.45 -3.19 6.67
C GLU A 60 -5.69 -4.40 5.75
N THR A 61 -5.00 -4.43 4.60
CA THR A 61 -5.12 -5.53 3.63
C THR A 61 -4.57 -6.83 4.20
N PHE A 62 -3.44 -6.78 4.92
CA PHE A 62 -2.86 -7.94 5.59
C PHE A 62 -3.81 -8.50 6.66
N ASP A 63 -4.35 -7.64 7.53
CA ASP A 63 -5.28 -8.07 8.57
C ASP A 63 -6.57 -8.64 7.96
N ARG A 64 -7.03 -8.09 6.84
CA ARG A 64 -8.18 -8.61 6.09
C ARG A 64 -7.90 -10.01 5.57
N ILE A 65 -6.74 -10.24 4.94
CA ILE A 65 -6.33 -11.57 4.47
C ILE A 65 -6.27 -12.55 5.63
N ARG A 66 -5.65 -12.16 6.75
CA ARG A 66 -5.53 -13.02 7.94
C ARG A 66 -6.89 -13.45 8.47
N ARG A 67 -7.84 -12.51 8.59
CA ARG A 67 -9.22 -12.82 8.99
C ARG A 67 -9.91 -13.78 8.04
N LEU A 68 -9.79 -13.57 6.73
CA LEU A 68 -10.38 -14.46 5.73
C LEU A 68 -9.81 -15.89 5.83
N LEU A 69 -8.49 -16.01 6.02
CA LEU A 69 -7.84 -17.31 6.19
C LEU A 69 -8.25 -17.99 7.50
N GLU A 70 -8.37 -17.24 8.61
CA GLU A 70 -8.88 -17.76 9.89
C GLU A 70 -10.32 -18.28 9.76
N ILE A 71 -11.18 -17.60 9.00
CA ILE A 71 -12.57 -18.02 8.75
C ILE A 71 -12.63 -19.28 7.89
N ASN A 72 -11.76 -19.42 6.88
CA ASN A 72 -11.77 -20.61 6.00
C ASN A 72 -11.04 -21.83 6.60
N PHE A 73 -10.17 -21.62 7.60
CA PHE A 73 -9.36 -22.67 8.22
C PHE A 73 -10.12 -23.86 8.86
N PRO A 74 -11.38 -23.75 9.37
CA PRO A 74 -12.14 -24.92 9.81
C PRO A 74 -12.31 -25.97 8.70
N GLY A 75 -12.02 -25.61 7.44
CA GLY A 75 -12.11 -26.45 6.27
C GLY A 75 -13.54 -26.73 5.88
N VAL A 76 -14.45 -25.83 6.28
CA VAL A 76 -15.77 -25.70 5.67
C VAL A 76 -15.59 -24.68 4.56
N PRO A 77 -15.68 -25.12 3.28
CA PRO A 77 -15.52 -24.21 2.16
C PRO A 77 -16.52 -23.07 2.27
N ASN A 78 -16.02 -21.83 2.32
CA ASN A 78 -16.87 -20.65 2.26
C ASN A 78 -16.64 -19.94 0.93
N GLU A 79 -17.65 -19.96 0.07
CA GLU A 79 -17.57 -19.40 -1.28
C GLU A 79 -17.34 -17.88 -1.25
N GLU A 80 -17.96 -17.17 -0.30
CA GLU A 80 -17.78 -15.72 -0.15
C GLU A 80 -16.34 -15.38 0.22
N VAL A 81 -15.78 -16.10 1.19
CA VAL A 81 -14.38 -15.94 1.61
C VAL A 81 -13.41 -16.29 0.49
N SER A 82 -13.67 -17.38 -0.24
CA SER A 82 -12.86 -17.82 -1.37
C SER A 82 -12.84 -16.79 -2.50
N ARG A 83 -14.01 -16.22 -2.81
CA ARG A 83 -14.16 -15.15 -3.81
C ARG A 83 -13.43 -13.89 -3.39
N GLU A 84 -13.58 -13.49 -2.14
CA GLU A 84 -12.91 -12.31 -1.60
C GLU A 84 -11.38 -12.46 -1.59
N LEU A 85 -10.86 -13.63 -1.22
CA LEU A 85 -9.44 -13.94 -1.32
C LEU A 85 -8.96 -13.89 -2.78
N TRP A 86 -9.75 -14.39 -3.72
CA TRP A 86 -9.44 -14.31 -5.14
C TRP A 86 -9.43 -12.87 -5.65
N ASP A 87 -10.35 -12.02 -5.21
CA ASP A 87 -10.38 -10.59 -5.58
C ASP A 87 -9.18 -9.83 -5.00
N LEU A 88 -8.71 -10.21 -3.80
CA LEU A 88 -7.53 -9.60 -3.18
C LEU A 88 -6.22 -10.06 -3.84
N ALA A 89 -6.10 -11.34 -4.16
CA ALA A 89 -4.83 -11.98 -4.51
C ALA A 89 -4.69 -12.39 -5.99
N GLY A 90 -5.79 -12.38 -6.75
CA GLY A 90 -5.81 -12.64 -8.18
C GLY A 90 -4.96 -11.64 -8.97
N PRO A 91 -4.71 -11.88 -10.27
CA PRO A 91 -3.70 -11.17 -11.07
C PRO A 91 -3.78 -9.62 -11.05
N SER A 92 -4.98 -9.08 -10.86
CA SER A 92 -5.28 -7.64 -10.78
C SER A 92 -5.67 -7.18 -9.37
N GLY A 93 -5.52 -8.04 -8.37
CA GLY A 93 -5.95 -7.83 -7.00
C GLY A 93 -5.11 -6.81 -6.24
N LYS A 94 -5.65 -6.37 -5.10
CA LYS A 94 -5.02 -5.35 -4.24
C LYS A 94 -3.64 -5.76 -3.75
N ILE A 95 -3.37 -7.05 -3.57
CA ILE A 95 -2.06 -7.53 -3.09
C ILE A 95 -0.94 -7.12 -4.04
N ARG A 96 -1.15 -7.30 -5.36
CA ARG A 96 -0.17 -6.93 -6.37
C ARG A 96 0.20 -5.45 -6.32
N TRP A 97 -0.81 -4.59 -6.13
CA TRP A 97 -0.63 -3.15 -6.13
C TRP A 97 0.04 -2.64 -4.85
N LEU A 98 -0.36 -3.18 -3.69
CA LEU A 98 0.13 -2.71 -2.40
C LEU A 98 1.50 -3.29 -2.04
N PHE A 99 1.75 -4.55 -2.39
CA PHE A 99 2.93 -5.32 -1.96
C PHE A 99 3.86 -5.73 -3.11
N GLY A 100 3.43 -5.53 -4.36
CA GLY A 100 4.19 -5.87 -5.55
C GLY A 100 3.93 -7.30 -6.06
N PRO A 101 4.39 -7.59 -7.30
CA PRO A 101 4.13 -8.87 -7.97
C PRO A 101 4.80 -10.07 -7.29
N HIS A 102 5.95 -9.88 -6.64
CA HIS A 102 6.67 -10.96 -5.97
C HIS A 102 5.92 -11.49 -4.74
N VAL A 103 5.38 -10.58 -3.91
CA VAL A 103 4.59 -10.95 -2.73
C VAL A 103 3.31 -11.66 -3.16
N GLN A 104 2.63 -11.13 -4.18
CA GLN A 104 1.45 -11.77 -4.75
C GLN A 104 1.74 -13.19 -5.23
N GLN A 105 2.81 -13.37 -6.02
CA GLN A 105 3.16 -14.67 -6.56
C GLN A 105 3.48 -15.65 -5.43
N ARG A 106 4.30 -15.26 -4.45
CA ARG A 106 4.65 -16.09 -3.30
C ARG A 106 3.41 -16.46 -2.47
N PHE A 107 2.51 -15.51 -2.24
CA PHE A 107 1.25 -15.76 -1.55
C PHE A 107 0.37 -16.76 -2.30
N ASN A 108 0.26 -16.63 -3.62
CA ASN A 108 -0.53 -17.54 -4.44
C ASN A 108 0.04 -18.96 -4.41
N ASP A 109 1.36 -19.09 -4.59
CA ASP A 109 2.05 -20.38 -4.67
C ASP A 109 2.07 -21.12 -3.32
N VAL A 110 2.30 -20.39 -2.22
CA VAL A 110 2.42 -21.00 -0.89
C VAL A 110 1.06 -21.20 -0.24
N VAL A 111 0.15 -20.23 -0.34
CA VAL A 111 -1.08 -20.19 0.47
C VAL A 111 -2.31 -20.54 -0.35
N LEU A 112 -2.60 -19.82 -1.43
CA LEU A 112 -3.86 -20.02 -2.17
C LEU A 112 -3.97 -21.39 -2.81
N GLN A 113 -2.89 -21.91 -3.39
CA GLN A 113 -2.92 -23.26 -3.96
C GLN A 113 -3.26 -24.32 -2.92
N LYS A 114 -2.71 -24.18 -1.70
CA LYS A 114 -2.98 -25.10 -0.58
C LYS A 114 -4.41 -24.93 -0.05
N LEU A 115 -4.90 -23.69 0.00
CA LEU A 115 -6.29 -23.40 0.35
C LEU A 115 -7.26 -24.07 -0.63
N HIS A 116 -7.05 -23.88 -1.93
CA HIS A 116 -7.89 -24.52 -2.97
C HIS A 116 -7.84 -26.05 -2.90
N ALA A 117 -6.68 -26.64 -2.61
CA ALA A 117 -6.54 -28.08 -2.43
C ALA A 117 -7.34 -28.57 -1.21
N ALA A 118 -7.25 -27.86 -0.09
CA ALA A 118 -8.00 -28.18 1.13
C ALA A 118 -9.52 -28.05 0.92
N ASP A 119 -9.97 -26.96 0.28
CA ASP A 119 -11.39 -26.76 -0.05
C ASP A 119 -11.93 -27.87 -0.95
N LYS A 120 -11.19 -28.22 -2.01
CA LYS A 120 -11.55 -29.32 -2.92
C LYS A 120 -11.64 -30.65 -2.19
N ALA A 121 -10.70 -30.94 -1.30
CA ALA A 121 -10.69 -32.18 -0.52
C ALA A 121 -11.86 -32.23 0.48
N SER A 122 -12.20 -31.10 1.11
CA SER A 122 -13.38 -30.98 1.97
C SER A 122 -14.68 -31.20 1.20
N ILE A 123 -14.84 -30.57 0.03
CA ILE A 123 -16.02 -30.77 -0.84
C ILE A 123 -16.14 -32.24 -1.24
N ALA A 124 -15.03 -32.87 -1.65
CA ALA A 124 -15.02 -34.27 -2.04
C ALA A 124 -15.47 -35.17 -0.87
N ALA A 125 -14.91 -34.98 0.33
CA ALA A 125 -15.28 -35.76 1.52
C ALA A 125 -16.77 -35.59 1.89
N MET A 126 -17.36 -34.40 1.68
CA MET A 126 -18.79 -34.17 1.88
C MET A 126 -19.69 -34.88 0.85
N SER A 127 -19.15 -35.19 -0.33
CA SER A 127 -19.88 -35.86 -1.41
C SER A 127 -19.76 -37.40 -1.39
N ALA A 128 -19.02 -37.97 -0.43
CA ALA A 128 -18.77 -39.40 -0.36
C ALA A 128 -20.08 -40.20 -0.21
N THR A 129 -20.22 -41.28 -0.97
CA THR A 129 -21.44 -42.09 -1.03
C THR A 129 -21.37 -43.35 -0.17
N ASN A 130 -20.17 -43.77 0.21
CA ASN A 130 -19.93 -44.95 1.01
C ASN A 130 -18.79 -44.75 2.04
N LEU A 131 -18.71 -45.67 3.01
CA LEU A 131 -17.79 -45.53 4.15
C LEU A 131 -16.31 -45.70 3.77
N GLU A 132 -16.01 -46.52 2.77
CA GLU A 132 -14.63 -46.77 2.35
C GLU A 132 -14.06 -45.57 1.58
N GLU A 133 -14.85 -45.03 0.65
CA GLU A 133 -14.60 -43.76 -0.05
C GLU A 133 -14.45 -42.60 0.96
N LEU A 134 -15.34 -42.49 1.94
CA LEU A 134 -15.28 -41.45 2.98
C LEU A 134 -13.97 -41.52 3.78
N LYS A 135 -13.50 -42.73 4.14
CA LYS A 135 -12.22 -42.90 4.86
C LYS A 135 -11.03 -42.43 4.02
N GLN A 136 -11.01 -42.76 2.72
CA GLN A 136 -9.96 -42.33 1.80
C GLN A 136 -9.99 -40.81 1.58
N LEU A 137 -11.18 -40.22 1.42
CA LEU A 137 -11.31 -38.78 1.21
C LEU A 137 -11.00 -37.97 2.48
N ASN A 138 -11.32 -38.51 3.67
CA ASN A 138 -10.94 -37.89 4.93
C ASN A 138 -9.42 -37.85 5.13
N SER A 139 -8.67 -38.91 4.77
CA SER A 139 -7.21 -38.86 4.88
C SER A 139 -6.59 -37.82 3.94
N VAL A 140 -7.11 -37.70 2.71
CA VAL A 140 -6.70 -36.65 1.75
C VAL A 140 -7.04 -35.25 2.29
N ARG A 141 -8.23 -35.06 2.84
CA ARG A 141 -8.65 -33.80 3.46
C ARG A 141 -7.75 -33.43 4.63
N ASP A 142 -7.45 -34.37 5.51
CA ASP A 142 -6.64 -34.12 6.70
C ASP A 142 -5.20 -33.77 6.32
N GLN A 143 -4.62 -34.45 5.32
CA GLN A 143 -3.32 -34.06 4.75
C GLN A 143 -3.35 -32.65 4.14
N ALA A 144 -4.36 -32.32 3.33
CA ALA A 144 -4.47 -31.00 2.73
C ALA A 144 -4.63 -29.88 3.78
N LYS A 145 -5.34 -30.16 4.89
CA LYS A 145 -5.46 -29.26 6.03
C LYS A 145 -4.14 -29.05 6.76
N GLU A 146 -3.35 -30.11 6.93
CA GLU A 146 -2.00 -30.02 7.52
C GLU A 146 -1.08 -29.15 6.65
N GLU A 147 -1.05 -29.40 5.35
CA GLU A 147 -0.27 -28.58 4.39
C GLU A 147 -0.72 -27.11 4.40
N LEU A 148 -2.03 -26.85 4.46
CA LEU A 148 -2.57 -25.50 4.60
C LEU A 148 -2.15 -24.87 5.94
N SER A 149 -2.19 -25.60 7.05
CA SER A 149 -1.78 -25.09 8.37
C SER A 149 -0.33 -24.63 8.35
N ILE A 150 0.56 -25.40 7.73
CA ILE A 150 1.97 -25.02 7.54
C ILE A 150 2.08 -23.77 6.66
N ALA A 151 1.34 -23.72 5.55
CA ALA A 151 1.33 -22.56 4.66
C ALA A 151 0.83 -21.27 5.34
N LEU A 152 -0.16 -21.38 6.24
CA LEU A 152 -0.68 -20.24 6.99
C LEU A 152 0.36 -19.63 7.94
N LEU A 153 1.29 -20.42 8.47
CA LEU A 153 2.41 -19.91 9.28
C LEU A 153 3.35 -19.04 8.44
N ALA A 154 3.49 -19.32 7.14
CA ALA A 154 4.32 -18.55 6.23
C ALA A 154 3.67 -17.22 5.79
N VAL A 155 2.37 -17.00 6.06
CA VAL A 155 1.67 -15.76 5.64
C VAL A 155 2.36 -14.53 6.22
N SER A 156 2.66 -14.50 7.51
CA SER A 156 3.33 -13.35 8.12
C SER A 156 4.71 -13.09 7.51
N GLU A 157 5.46 -14.15 7.21
CA GLU A 157 6.78 -14.07 6.58
C GLU A 157 6.69 -13.49 5.15
N ILE A 158 5.68 -13.90 4.37
CA ILE A 158 5.48 -13.43 2.99
C ILE A 158 5.30 -11.90 2.94
N PHE A 159 4.61 -11.33 3.94
CA PHE A 159 4.31 -9.90 3.98
C PHE A 159 5.30 -9.07 4.82
N ALA A 160 6.19 -9.72 5.59
CA ALA A 160 7.04 -9.08 6.61
C ALA A 160 7.78 -7.85 6.09
N ASP A 161 8.50 -7.99 4.96
CA ASP A 161 9.31 -6.91 4.38
C ASP A 161 8.46 -5.69 3.98
N SER A 162 7.21 -5.93 3.58
CA SER A 162 6.31 -4.89 3.11
C SER A 162 5.52 -4.20 4.23
N LEU A 163 5.48 -4.80 5.42
CA LEU A 163 4.82 -4.28 6.63
C LEU A 163 5.77 -3.45 7.49
N THR A 164 6.79 -2.85 6.88
CA THR A 164 7.71 -1.91 7.52
C THR A 164 7.56 -0.51 6.94
N LEU A 165 7.71 0.50 7.79
CA LEU A 165 7.91 1.89 7.35
C LEU A 165 9.36 2.01 6.86
N LEU A 166 9.58 1.71 5.57
CA LEU A 166 10.87 1.99 4.94
C LEU A 166 11.05 3.51 4.75
N ASP A 167 12.25 3.99 5.08
CA ASP A 167 12.67 5.41 5.01
C ASP A 167 12.67 6.02 3.60
#